data_AF-A0A5N6A1P4-F1
#
_entry.id   AF-A0A5N6A1P4-F1
#
_cell.length_a   1.000
_cell.length_b   1.000
_cell.length_c   1.000
_cell.angle_alpha   90.00
_cell.angle_beta   90.00
_cell.angle_gamma   90.00
#
_symmetry.space_group_name_H-M   'P 1'
#
loop_
_entity.id
_entity.type
_entity.pdbx_description
1 polymer ?
#
loop_
_entity_poly.entity_id
_entity_poly.type
_entity_poly.pdbx_seq_one_letter_code
_entity_poly.pdbx_strand_id
1 'polypeptide(L)'
;MAGLGQRIARPVINILEEIASKVPRGMDRAHRQTARRIRRAADRFDESERRLADRVPTYTVDDEGNVRRLMPNGRDRPVRWWDPPSVRRLLGEDRRTAVKKEDDEYNLSNTQRERRRVTSEQTDWHRGELTWATQRARLAANDRDGNNYAAYRYEGDDGDFILVGKSYEENRTHSEHTAGIPFDAARDRLDGWVTGLHSERAPCHGRGMRQCDQWVGTFMQRPQEELPVTNSVPYGDTPAQRRLDNKVHKAYRDWLFGE
;
A
#
# COMPACT_ATOMS: atom_id res chain seq x y z
N MET A 1 -12.81 14.86 19.93
CA MET A 1 -12.86 14.02 18.71
C MET A 1 -11.49 13.41 18.52
N ALA A 2 -11.33 12.11 18.79
CA ALA A 2 -10.05 11.41 18.71
C ALA A 2 -9.62 11.22 17.25
N GLY A 3 -8.42 11.69 16.89
CA GLY A 3 -7.84 11.55 15.54
C GLY A 3 -7.42 10.11 15.22
N LEU A 4 -7.18 9.80 13.95
CA LEU A 4 -6.79 8.47 13.48
C LEU A 4 -5.60 7.90 14.27
N GLY A 5 -4.65 8.76 14.62
CA GLY A 5 -3.53 8.45 15.50
C GLY A 5 -3.89 7.82 16.84
N GLN A 6 -4.97 8.29 17.48
CA GLN A 6 -5.46 7.67 18.73
C GLN A 6 -6.13 6.31 18.50
N ARG A 7 -6.66 6.04 17.31
CA ARG A 7 -7.25 4.74 16.94
C ARG A 7 -6.21 3.72 16.48
N ILE A 8 -5.11 4.18 15.87
CA ILE A 8 -3.94 3.38 15.47
C ILE A 8 -3.07 3.06 16.68
N ALA A 9 -2.94 3.99 17.64
CA ALA A 9 -2.16 3.76 18.86
C ALA A 9 -2.90 2.92 19.91
N ARG A 10 -4.25 2.91 19.91
CA ARG A 10 -5.08 2.19 20.90
C ARG A 10 -4.68 0.72 21.06
N PRO A 11 -4.43 -0.02 19.99
CA PRO A 11 -4.26 -1.45 20.14
C PRO A 11 -2.81 -1.80 20.49
N VAL A 12 -1.84 -1.02 20.00
CA VAL A 12 -0.46 -1.05 20.53
C VAL A 12 -0.46 -0.75 22.03
N ILE A 13 -1.25 0.22 22.50
CA ILE A 13 -1.46 0.51 23.94
C ILE A 13 -2.03 -0.73 24.67
N ASN A 14 -2.99 -1.45 24.09
CA ASN A 14 -3.59 -2.65 24.69
C ASN A 14 -2.59 -3.81 24.82
N ILE A 15 -1.78 -4.10 23.80
CA ILE A 15 -0.71 -5.13 23.87
C ILE A 15 0.28 -4.81 25.00
N LEU A 16 0.48 -3.53 25.29
CA LEU A 16 1.47 -3.08 26.27
C LEU A 16 0.92 -3.01 27.68
N GLU A 17 -0.37 -2.75 27.84
CA GLU A 17 -1.08 -3.00 29.08
C GLU A 17 -1.09 -4.50 29.39
N GLU A 18 -1.21 -5.36 28.38
CA GLU A 18 -1.12 -6.82 28.55
C GLU A 18 0.31 -7.29 28.90
N ILE A 19 1.35 -6.79 28.23
CA ILE A 19 2.75 -7.08 28.58
C ILE A 19 3.11 -6.52 29.95
N ALA A 20 2.64 -5.30 30.30
CA ALA A 20 2.81 -4.74 31.63
C ALA A 20 2.05 -5.53 32.71
N SER A 21 0.92 -6.17 32.38
CA SER A 21 0.19 -7.02 33.32
C SER A 21 0.89 -8.36 33.61
N LYS A 22 1.77 -8.82 32.69
CA LYS A 22 2.51 -10.09 32.78
C LYS A 22 3.94 -9.96 33.33
N VAL A 23 4.42 -8.74 33.56
CA VAL A 23 5.74 -8.48 34.17
C VAL A 23 5.58 -8.32 35.69
N PRO A 24 6.44 -8.96 36.52
CA PRO A 24 6.31 -8.90 37.98
C PRO A 24 6.32 -7.47 38.51
N ARG A 25 5.45 -7.19 39.51
CA ARG A 25 5.21 -5.86 40.14
C ARG A 25 6.46 -5.16 40.73
N GLY A 26 7.65 -5.77 40.67
CA GLY A 26 8.93 -5.16 41.08
C GLY A 26 9.68 -4.39 39.98
N MET A 27 9.20 -4.38 38.73
CA MET A 27 9.89 -3.76 37.58
C MET A 27 9.27 -2.43 37.10
N ASP A 28 8.85 -1.59 38.05
CA ASP A 28 8.22 -0.28 37.79
C ASP A 28 9.02 0.66 36.87
N ARG A 29 10.36 0.58 36.89
CA ARG A 29 11.23 1.34 35.98
C ARG A 29 11.14 0.82 34.55
N ALA A 30 11.08 -0.49 34.35
CA ALA A 30 10.96 -1.10 33.03
C ALA A 30 9.59 -0.79 32.40
N HIS A 31 8.51 -0.84 33.20
CA HIS A 31 7.16 -0.44 32.75
C HIS A 31 7.13 1.01 32.25
N ARG A 32 7.68 1.93 33.04
CA ARG A 32 7.74 3.35 32.68
C ARG A 32 8.62 3.59 31.44
N GLN A 33 9.69 2.82 31.27
CA GLN A 33 10.59 2.95 30.12
C GLN A 33 9.96 2.41 28.83
N THR A 34 9.26 1.28 28.90
CA THR A 34 8.52 0.68 27.78
C THR A 34 7.36 1.59 27.36
N ALA A 35 6.47 1.98 28.28
CA ALA A 35 5.37 2.90 27.96
C ALA A 35 5.85 4.23 27.36
N ARG A 36 7.00 4.77 27.82
CA ARG A 36 7.63 5.97 27.21
C ARG A 36 8.16 5.72 25.80
N ARG A 37 8.78 4.57 25.54
CA ARG A 37 9.27 4.22 24.18
C ARG A 37 8.12 4.08 23.19
N ILE A 38 6.99 3.54 23.65
CA ILE A 38 5.78 3.36 22.83
C ILE A 38 5.06 4.67 22.58
N ARG A 39 4.86 5.51 23.60
CA ARG A 39 4.29 6.85 23.36
C ARG A 39 5.15 7.60 22.35
N ARG A 40 6.47 7.57 22.48
CA ARG A 40 7.38 8.15 21.48
C ARG A 40 7.31 7.50 20.10
N ALA A 41 6.86 6.24 19.96
CA ALA A 41 6.70 5.58 18.67
C ALA A 41 5.36 5.97 18.03
N ALA A 42 4.28 5.99 18.80
CA ALA A 42 2.98 6.50 18.37
C ALA A 42 3.03 8.01 18.03
N ASP A 43 3.68 8.81 18.87
CA ASP A 43 3.88 10.25 18.65
C ASP A 43 4.72 10.50 17.40
N ARG A 44 5.77 9.70 17.16
CA ARG A 44 6.58 9.78 15.92
C ARG A 44 5.80 9.32 14.70
N PHE A 45 4.95 8.30 14.82
CA PHE A 45 4.10 7.84 13.72
C PHE A 45 3.07 8.92 13.35
N ASP A 46 2.35 9.47 14.34
CA ASP A 46 1.41 10.58 14.15
C ASP A 46 2.09 11.81 13.53
N GLU A 47 3.30 12.14 13.99
CA GLU A 47 4.04 13.29 13.52
C GLU A 47 4.62 13.08 12.11
N SER A 48 5.17 11.90 11.81
CA SER A 48 5.64 11.53 10.46
C SER A 48 4.49 11.38 9.47
N GLU A 49 3.36 10.80 9.88
CA GLU A 49 2.17 10.63 9.06
C GLU A 49 1.57 12.00 8.72
N ARG A 50 1.39 12.90 9.71
CA ARG A 50 0.89 14.26 9.44
C ARG A 50 1.81 15.02 8.49
N ARG A 51 3.12 14.99 8.73
CA ARG A 51 4.09 15.68 7.87
C ARG A 51 4.13 15.16 6.44
N LEU A 52 3.81 13.88 6.19
CA LEU A 52 3.80 13.31 4.85
C LEU A 52 2.44 13.37 4.16
N ALA A 53 1.36 13.19 4.91
CA ALA A 53 0.01 13.38 4.41
C ALA A 53 -0.24 14.82 3.93
N ASP A 54 0.51 15.77 4.49
CA ASP A 54 0.54 17.17 4.05
C ASP A 54 1.47 17.41 2.84
N ARG A 55 2.40 16.51 2.52
CA ARG A 55 3.34 16.65 1.40
C ARG A 55 2.83 16.04 0.11
N VAL A 56 2.34 14.81 0.15
CA VAL A 56 1.90 14.07 -1.04
C VAL A 56 0.47 13.56 -0.84
N PRO A 57 -0.51 14.04 -1.63
CA PRO A 57 -1.86 13.53 -1.58
C PRO A 57 -1.91 12.04 -1.93
N THR A 58 -2.60 11.25 -1.12
CA THR A 58 -2.83 9.83 -1.40
C THR A 58 -4.27 9.60 -1.84
N TYR A 59 -4.42 8.70 -2.81
CA TYR A 59 -5.67 8.24 -3.34
C TYR A 59 -5.74 6.73 -3.23
N THR A 60 -6.97 6.22 -3.20
CA THR A 60 -7.29 4.80 -3.26
C THR A 60 -8.06 4.53 -4.54
N VAL A 61 -7.89 3.34 -5.10
CA VAL A 61 -8.65 2.84 -6.25
C VAL A 61 -9.21 1.46 -5.94
N ASP A 62 -10.48 1.26 -6.29
CA ASP A 62 -11.16 -0.04 -6.20
C ASP A 62 -11.18 -0.79 -7.55
N ASP A 63 -11.72 -2.01 -7.55
CA ASP A 63 -11.85 -2.86 -8.73
C ASP A 63 -13.00 -2.45 -9.67
N GLU A 64 -13.77 -1.42 -9.31
CA GLU A 64 -14.72 -0.74 -10.19
C GLU A 64 -14.14 0.53 -10.83
N GLY A 65 -12.91 0.90 -10.47
CA GLY A 65 -12.20 2.05 -11.01
C GLY A 65 -12.60 3.37 -10.34
N ASN A 66 -13.26 3.34 -9.18
CA ASN A 66 -13.54 4.55 -8.42
C ASN A 66 -12.27 5.01 -7.69
N VAL A 67 -11.82 6.24 -7.98
CA VAL A 67 -10.68 6.85 -7.29
C VAL A 67 -11.15 7.81 -6.19
N ARG A 68 -10.64 7.63 -4.98
CA ARG A 68 -11.01 8.43 -3.80
C ARG A 68 -9.77 8.96 -3.10
N ARG A 69 -9.76 10.27 -2.79
CA ARG A 69 -8.71 10.88 -1.97
C ARG A 69 -8.81 10.40 -0.54
N LEU A 70 -7.73 9.83 -0.04
CA LEU A 70 -7.59 9.41 1.35
C LEU A 70 -7.04 10.57 2.18
N MET A 71 -7.83 11.01 3.16
CA MET A 71 -7.47 12.12 4.04
C MET A 71 -6.65 11.61 5.24
N PRO A 72 -5.83 12.46 5.89
CA PRO A 72 -5.03 12.07 7.07
C PRO A 72 -5.88 11.53 8.23
N ASN A 73 -7.16 11.91 8.30
CA ASN A 73 -8.09 11.40 9.32
C ASN A 73 -8.78 10.09 8.92
N GLY A 74 -8.28 9.39 7.89
CA GLY A 74 -8.79 8.13 7.37
C GLY A 74 -10.17 8.20 6.74
N ARG A 75 -10.78 9.39 6.64
CA ARG A 75 -11.93 9.60 5.76
C ARG A 75 -11.44 9.66 4.32
N ASP A 76 -12.36 9.43 3.41
CA ASP A 76 -12.11 9.64 2.00
C ASP A 76 -13.12 10.59 1.38
N ARG A 77 -12.84 11.00 0.15
CA ARG A 77 -13.78 11.73 -0.70
C ARG A 77 -13.50 11.44 -2.17
N PRO A 78 -14.48 11.59 -3.07
CA PRO A 78 -14.22 11.53 -4.51
C PRO A 78 -13.16 12.56 -4.94
N VAL A 79 -12.47 12.26 -6.04
CA VAL A 79 -11.59 13.23 -6.73
C VAL A 79 -12.42 14.44 -7.17
N ARG A 80 -11.92 15.65 -6.93
CA ARG A 80 -12.57 16.93 -7.26
C ARG A 80 -11.71 17.76 -8.21
N TRP A 81 -12.29 18.81 -8.79
CA TRP A 81 -11.63 19.63 -9.80
C TRP A 81 -10.34 20.33 -9.32
N TRP A 82 -10.20 20.53 -8.00
CA TRP A 82 -9.03 21.12 -7.37
C TRP A 82 -7.99 20.10 -6.88
N ASP A 83 -8.24 18.80 -7.05
CA ASP A 83 -7.16 17.82 -6.88
C ASP A 83 -6.17 17.94 -8.05
N PRO A 84 -4.91 17.50 -7.87
CA PRO A 84 -3.87 17.60 -8.89
C PRO A 84 -4.37 17.16 -10.27
N PRO A 85 -4.12 17.93 -11.34
CA PRO A 85 -4.52 17.51 -12.67
C PRO A 85 -4.07 16.10 -13.01
N SER A 86 -2.86 15.70 -12.61
CA SER A 86 -2.32 14.34 -12.82
C SER A 86 -3.25 13.20 -12.36
N VAL A 87 -3.83 13.26 -11.15
CA VAL A 87 -4.78 12.23 -10.69
C VAL A 87 -6.10 12.29 -11.44
N ARG A 88 -6.55 13.48 -11.85
CA ARG A 88 -7.77 13.63 -12.67
C ARG A 88 -7.57 13.03 -14.06
N ARG A 89 -6.35 13.06 -14.60
CA ARG A 89 -5.98 12.45 -15.88
C ARG A 89 -5.92 10.92 -15.84
N LEU A 90 -6.00 10.28 -14.67
CA LEU A 90 -6.28 8.84 -14.62
C LEU A 90 -7.71 8.52 -15.04
N LEU A 91 -8.65 9.43 -14.78
CA LEU A 91 -10.08 9.19 -14.94
C LEU A 91 -10.51 9.36 -16.41
N GLY A 92 -11.35 8.46 -16.90
CA GLY A 92 -12.09 8.60 -18.14
C GLY A 92 -13.26 9.59 -18.01
N GLU A 93 -14.06 9.69 -19.07
CA GLU A 93 -15.23 10.57 -19.13
C GLU A 93 -16.29 10.22 -18.07
N ASP A 94 -16.43 8.93 -17.76
CA ASP A 94 -17.31 8.39 -16.71
C ASP A 94 -16.78 8.62 -15.28
N ARG A 95 -15.65 9.31 -15.15
CA ARG A 95 -14.93 9.58 -13.90
C ARG A 95 -14.41 8.32 -13.19
N ARG A 96 -14.23 7.22 -13.92
CA ARG A 96 -13.59 6.00 -13.44
C ARG A 96 -12.27 5.79 -14.17
N THR A 97 -11.37 5.04 -13.56
CA THR A 97 -10.16 4.57 -14.23
C THR A 97 -10.41 3.24 -14.93
N ALA A 98 -9.53 2.89 -15.87
CA ALA A 98 -9.46 1.54 -16.40
C ALA A 98 -9.25 0.53 -15.25
N VAL A 99 -9.93 -0.60 -15.36
CA VAL A 99 -9.83 -1.75 -14.47
C VAL A 99 -9.51 -2.99 -15.29
N LYS A 100 -8.96 -4.01 -14.62
CA LYS A 100 -8.64 -5.27 -15.27
C LYS A 100 -9.91 -5.99 -15.73
N LYS A 101 -9.88 -6.52 -16.95
CA LYS A 101 -10.86 -7.44 -17.54
C LYS A 101 -10.18 -8.76 -17.91
N GLU A 102 -10.97 -9.83 -18.03
CA GLU A 102 -10.41 -11.18 -18.24
C GLU A 102 -9.60 -11.31 -19.54
N ASP A 103 -10.06 -10.68 -20.62
CA ASP A 103 -9.44 -10.78 -21.95
C ASP A 103 -8.63 -9.55 -22.36
N ASP A 104 -8.34 -8.64 -21.44
CA ASP A 104 -7.62 -7.42 -21.78
C ASP A 104 -6.10 -7.61 -21.97
N GLU A 105 -5.45 -6.56 -22.47
CA GLU A 105 -4.01 -6.50 -22.68
C GLU A 105 -3.19 -6.55 -21.38
N TYR A 106 -3.81 -6.34 -20.21
CA TYR A 106 -3.13 -6.38 -18.91
C TYR A 106 -2.92 -7.81 -18.41
N ASN A 107 -3.36 -8.81 -19.16
CA ASN A 107 -2.95 -10.19 -18.96
C ASN A 107 -1.62 -10.45 -19.67
N LEU A 108 -0.62 -10.96 -18.94
CA LEU A 108 0.71 -11.26 -19.49
C LEU A 108 0.68 -12.25 -20.67
N SER A 109 -0.37 -13.07 -20.77
CA SER A 109 -0.63 -13.97 -21.90
C SER A 109 -1.14 -13.27 -23.16
N ASN A 110 -1.76 -12.10 -23.01
CA ASN A 110 -2.48 -11.41 -24.08
C ASN A 110 -1.67 -10.21 -24.63
N THR A 111 -0.64 -9.76 -23.91
CA THR A 111 0.22 -8.65 -24.34
C THR A 111 1.36 -9.09 -25.27
N GLN A 112 1.70 -8.22 -26.22
CA GLN A 112 2.90 -8.34 -27.06
C GLN A 112 4.09 -7.53 -26.52
N ARG A 113 3.94 -6.86 -25.36
CA ARG A 113 5.00 -6.04 -24.75
C ARG A 113 6.16 -6.93 -24.28
N GLU A 114 7.36 -6.36 -24.31
CA GLU A 114 8.55 -7.01 -23.81
C GLU A 114 8.38 -7.42 -22.33
N ARG A 115 8.73 -8.68 -22.03
CA ARG A 115 8.61 -9.23 -20.68
C ARG A 115 9.84 -8.86 -19.85
N ARG A 116 9.65 -8.06 -18.81
CA ARG A 116 10.69 -7.69 -17.84
C ARG A 116 10.26 -8.12 -16.46
N ARG A 117 11.19 -8.15 -15.51
CA ARG A 117 10.89 -8.43 -14.10
C ARG A 117 11.49 -7.32 -13.24
N VAL A 118 10.75 -6.91 -12.23
CA VAL A 118 11.30 -6.12 -11.12
C VAL A 118 11.75 -7.04 -10.00
N THR A 119 12.79 -6.61 -9.28
CA THR A 119 13.16 -7.18 -7.99
C THR A 119 12.57 -6.31 -6.89
N SER A 120 12.01 -6.93 -5.86
CA SER A 120 11.49 -6.21 -4.69
C SER A 120 12.46 -6.33 -3.53
N GLU A 121 12.75 -5.21 -2.87
CA GLU A 121 13.56 -5.15 -1.67
C GLU A 121 12.68 -5.14 -0.42
N GLN A 122 12.96 -6.04 0.53
CA GLN A 122 12.25 -6.01 1.80
C GLN A 122 12.69 -4.78 2.60
N THR A 123 11.70 -4.05 3.12
CA THR A 123 11.89 -2.87 3.95
C THR A 123 11.19 -3.05 5.29
N ASP A 124 11.68 -2.32 6.28
CA ASP A 124 11.03 -2.24 7.59
C ASP A 124 9.61 -1.68 7.45
N TRP A 125 8.60 -2.44 7.89
CA TRP A 125 7.20 -2.04 7.80
C TRP A 125 6.86 -0.76 8.58
N HIS A 126 7.78 -0.18 9.35
CA HIS A 126 7.57 1.04 10.12
C HIS A 126 8.22 2.27 9.45
N ARG A 127 8.68 2.15 8.21
CA ARG A 127 9.39 3.20 7.50
C ARG A 127 8.98 3.28 6.03
N GLY A 128 8.88 4.51 5.53
CA GLY A 128 8.70 4.80 4.11
C GLY A 128 7.32 5.35 3.79
N GLU A 129 7.29 6.34 2.90
CA GLU A 129 6.05 7.03 2.52
C GLU A 129 5.03 6.08 1.89
N LEU A 130 5.47 5.20 0.97
CA LEU A 130 4.59 4.23 0.32
C LEU A 130 4.09 3.14 1.29
N THR A 131 4.94 2.70 2.21
CA THR A 131 4.57 1.79 3.31
C THR A 131 3.47 2.40 4.19
N TRP A 132 3.59 3.69 4.52
CA TRP A 132 2.58 4.39 5.31
C TRP A 132 1.28 4.62 4.52
N ALA A 133 1.36 4.82 3.20
CA ALA A 133 0.19 4.95 2.34
C ALA A 133 -0.65 3.67 2.31
N THR A 134 -0.03 2.49 2.16
CA THR A 134 -0.77 1.20 2.21
C THR A 134 -1.41 0.96 3.57
N GLN A 135 -0.67 1.20 4.65
CA GLN A 135 -1.17 1.09 6.03
C GLN A 135 -2.38 1.97 6.27
N ARG A 136 -2.32 3.24 5.86
CA ARG A 136 -3.42 4.17 6.04
C ARG A 136 -4.65 3.75 5.26
N ALA A 137 -4.49 3.27 4.03
CA ALA A 137 -5.60 2.77 3.22
C ALA A 137 -6.28 1.57 3.90
N ARG A 138 -5.48 0.61 4.38
CA ARG A 138 -5.99 -0.56 5.13
C ARG A 138 -6.74 -0.15 6.40
N LEU A 139 -6.17 0.76 7.19
CA LEU A 139 -6.78 1.27 8.42
C LEU A 139 -8.08 2.03 8.14
N ALA A 140 -8.12 2.86 7.10
CA ALA A 140 -9.31 3.58 6.67
C ALA A 140 -10.43 2.63 6.23
N ALA A 141 -10.08 1.54 5.54
CA ALA A 141 -11.01 0.48 5.16
C ALA A 141 -11.40 -0.43 6.35
N ASN A 142 -10.73 -0.33 7.51
CA ASN A 142 -10.82 -1.27 8.62
C ASN A 142 -10.65 -2.74 8.17
N ASP A 143 -9.77 -2.96 7.20
CA ASP A 143 -9.53 -4.27 6.59
C ASP A 143 -8.54 -5.09 7.42
N ARG A 144 -9.07 -5.98 8.26
CA ARG A 144 -8.29 -6.89 9.12
C ARG A 144 -7.95 -8.21 8.41
N ASP A 145 -8.49 -8.41 7.21
CA ASP A 145 -8.40 -9.66 6.47
C ASP A 145 -7.07 -9.81 5.71
N GLY A 146 -6.91 -10.97 5.08
CA GLY A 146 -5.69 -11.38 4.36
C GLY A 146 -5.45 -10.69 3.02
N ASN A 147 -6.27 -9.70 2.63
CA ASN A 147 -6.09 -8.92 1.40
C ASN A 147 -4.70 -8.27 1.36
N ASN A 148 -4.19 -7.93 0.18
CA ASN A 148 -2.94 -7.20 0.01
C ASN A 148 -3.19 -5.76 -0.45
N TYR A 149 -2.30 -4.84 -0.11
CA TYR A 149 -2.31 -3.45 -0.59
C TYR A 149 -0.99 -3.12 -1.27
N ALA A 150 -1.06 -2.34 -2.35
CA ALA A 150 0.11 -1.83 -3.06
C ALA A 150 -0.07 -0.34 -3.35
N ALA A 151 1.02 0.43 -3.24
CA ALA A 151 1.07 1.87 -3.43
C ALA A 151 2.10 2.23 -4.49
N TYR A 152 1.68 3.03 -5.47
CA TYR A 152 2.55 3.60 -6.50
C TYR A 152 2.76 5.09 -6.24
N ARG A 153 4.03 5.52 -6.25
CA ARG A 153 4.42 6.94 -6.24
C ARG A 153 4.42 7.44 -7.67
N TYR A 154 3.69 8.50 -7.94
CA TYR A 154 3.70 9.21 -9.21
C TYR A 154 4.26 10.61 -9.02
N GLU A 155 5.12 11.03 -9.94
CA GLU A 155 5.72 12.37 -9.96
C GLU A 155 5.57 12.96 -11.36
N GLY A 156 5.12 14.22 -11.42
CA GLY A 156 4.85 14.96 -12.66
C GLY A 156 4.66 16.46 -12.39
N ASP A 157 4.81 17.28 -13.43
CA ASP A 157 4.73 18.75 -13.33
C ASP A 157 3.32 19.22 -12.91
N ASP A 158 2.30 18.47 -13.32
CA ASP A 158 0.89 18.66 -12.94
C ASP A 158 0.52 18.09 -11.57
N GLY A 159 1.53 17.74 -10.78
CA GLY A 159 1.43 17.46 -9.36
C GLY A 159 1.58 15.99 -9.02
N ASP A 160 2.25 15.74 -7.91
CA ASP A 160 2.53 14.39 -7.48
C ASP A 160 1.39 13.78 -6.66
N PHE A 161 1.33 12.46 -6.65
CA PHE A 161 0.42 11.73 -5.76
C PHE A 161 0.89 10.31 -5.49
N ILE A 162 0.19 9.64 -4.57
CA ILE A 162 0.30 8.20 -4.35
C ILE A 162 -1.05 7.57 -4.65
N LEU A 163 -1.06 6.48 -5.42
CA LEU A 163 -2.25 5.68 -5.66
C LEU A 163 -2.12 4.32 -4.99
N VAL A 164 -3.09 3.98 -4.16
CA VAL A 164 -3.14 2.73 -3.40
C VAL A 164 -4.26 1.84 -3.92
N GLY A 165 -3.94 0.58 -4.22
CA GLY A 165 -4.90 -0.43 -4.67
C GLY A 165 -4.91 -1.61 -3.71
N LYS A 166 -6.08 -2.21 -3.58
CA LYS A 166 -6.31 -3.44 -2.80
C LYS A 166 -6.41 -4.64 -3.74
N SER A 167 -6.06 -5.83 -3.28
CA SER A 167 -6.42 -7.08 -3.95
C SER A 167 -7.91 -7.40 -3.77
N TYR A 168 -8.55 -7.90 -4.82
CA TYR A 168 -9.95 -8.33 -4.80
C TYR A 168 -10.03 -9.79 -5.20
N GLU A 169 -10.52 -10.64 -4.29
CA GLU A 169 -10.62 -12.08 -4.52
C GLU A 169 -11.67 -12.41 -5.59
N GLU A 170 -12.82 -11.72 -5.56
CA GLU A 170 -13.95 -11.92 -6.50
C GLU A 170 -13.50 -11.76 -7.96
N ASN A 171 -12.74 -10.70 -8.23
CA ASN A 171 -12.19 -10.39 -9.55
C ASN A 171 -10.77 -10.95 -9.77
N ARG A 172 -10.28 -11.78 -8.83
CA ARG A 172 -8.95 -12.43 -8.85
C ARG A 172 -7.81 -11.48 -9.25
N THR A 173 -7.90 -10.23 -8.79
CA THR A 173 -7.01 -9.13 -9.16
C THR A 173 -6.12 -8.77 -7.98
N HIS A 174 -4.83 -8.70 -8.22
CA HIS A 174 -3.83 -8.36 -7.21
C HIS A 174 -3.69 -6.83 -7.11
N SER A 175 -3.37 -6.34 -5.93
CA SER A 175 -3.23 -4.91 -5.62
C SER A 175 -2.32 -4.13 -6.58
N GLU A 176 -1.25 -4.75 -7.04
CA GLU A 176 -0.29 -4.20 -8.01
C GLU A 176 -0.98 -3.90 -9.33
N HIS A 177 -1.89 -4.78 -9.77
CA HIS A 177 -2.69 -4.56 -10.97
C HIS A 177 -3.76 -3.50 -10.72
N THR A 178 -4.48 -3.57 -9.59
CA THR A 178 -5.52 -2.60 -9.22
C THR A 178 -4.99 -1.16 -9.26
N ALA A 179 -3.80 -0.92 -8.71
CA ALA A 179 -3.21 0.42 -8.70
C ALA A 179 -2.33 0.73 -9.92
N GLY A 180 -1.76 -0.27 -10.60
CA GLY A 180 -0.87 -0.05 -11.74
C GLY A 180 -1.60 0.23 -13.06
N ILE A 181 -2.69 -0.50 -13.33
CA ILE A 181 -3.48 -0.37 -14.58
C ILE A 181 -3.91 1.08 -14.87
N PRO A 182 -4.40 1.86 -13.87
CA PRO A 182 -4.72 3.26 -14.07
C PRO A 182 -3.63 4.10 -14.73
N PHE A 183 -2.37 3.90 -14.33
CA PHE A 183 -1.24 4.64 -14.89
C PHE A 183 -0.95 4.24 -16.33
N ASP A 184 -0.93 2.94 -16.63
CA ASP A 184 -0.64 2.47 -17.98
C ASP A 184 -1.75 2.86 -18.97
N ALA A 185 -3.02 2.72 -18.57
CA ALA A 185 -4.17 3.15 -19.37
C ALA A 185 -4.20 4.67 -19.63
N ALA A 186 -3.62 5.46 -18.73
CA ALA A 186 -3.55 6.91 -18.83
C ALA A 186 -2.20 7.42 -19.37
N ARG A 187 -1.30 6.54 -19.83
CA ARG A 187 0.09 6.90 -20.15
C ARG A 187 0.22 8.12 -21.06
N ASP A 188 -0.56 8.20 -22.13
CA ASP A 188 -0.49 9.31 -23.09
C ASP A 188 -1.11 10.62 -22.57
N ARG A 189 -1.81 10.56 -21.44
CA ARG A 189 -2.41 11.71 -20.76
C ARG A 189 -1.54 12.21 -19.60
N LEU A 190 -0.56 11.42 -19.16
CA LEU A 190 0.29 11.76 -18.03
C LEU A 190 1.56 12.48 -18.50
N ASP A 191 1.95 13.53 -17.80
CA ASP A 191 3.15 14.35 -18.03
C ASP A 191 4.38 13.82 -17.27
N GLY A 192 4.14 13.11 -16.18
CA GLY A 192 5.14 12.36 -15.42
C GLY A 192 4.94 10.84 -15.44
N TRP A 193 5.59 10.14 -14.52
CA TRP A 193 5.47 8.68 -14.41
C TRP A 193 5.60 8.17 -12.98
N VAL A 194 5.40 6.86 -12.83
CA VAL A 194 5.62 6.16 -11.59
C VAL A 194 7.12 6.10 -11.28
N THR A 195 7.50 6.51 -10.08
CA THR A 195 8.89 6.53 -9.59
C THR A 195 9.16 5.56 -8.45
N GLY A 196 8.13 4.86 -7.95
CA GLY A 196 8.31 3.82 -6.94
C GLY A 196 7.04 3.00 -6.68
N LEU A 197 7.24 1.77 -6.20
CA LEU A 197 6.19 0.84 -5.78
C LEU A 197 6.50 0.27 -4.40
N HIS A 198 5.49 0.21 -3.54
CA HIS A 198 5.50 -0.62 -2.35
C HIS A 198 4.32 -1.59 -2.38
N SER A 199 4.54 -2.86 -2.06
CA SER A 199 3.47 -3.84 -1.84
C SER A 199 3.61 -4.43 -0.43
N GLU A 200 2.53 -4.55 0.34
CA GLU A 200 2.63 -5.09 1.70
C GLU A 200 3.30 -6.48 1.72
N ARG A 201 3.02 -7.29 0.69
CA ARG A 201 3.70 -8.54 0.40
C ARG A 201 4.49 -8.41 -0.89
N ALA A 202 5.62 -9.10 -0.99
CA ALA A 202 6.41 -9.09 -2.22
C ALA A 202 5.52 -9.45 -3.43
N PRO A 203 5.66 -8.76 -4.58
CA PRO A 203 4.94 -9.10 -5.80
C PRO A 203 5.10 -10.59 -6.11
N CYS A 204 3.99 -11.28 -6.33
CA CYS A 204 4.06 -12.73 -6.49
C CYS A 204 4.89 -13.10 -7.72
N HIS A 205 5.76 -14.09 -7.55
CA HIS A 205 6.61 -14.63 -8.59
C HIS A 205 6.43 -16.15 -8.70
N GLY A 206 7.03 -16.77 -9.72
CA GLY A 206 6.99 -18.22 -9.90
C GLY A 206 5.96 -18.77 -10.90
N ARG A 207 6.09 -20.07 -11.20
CA ARG A 207 5.27 -20.77 -12.20
C ARG A 207 3.85 -21.02 -11.66
N GLY A 208 2.83 -20.67 -12.46
CA GLY A 208 1.42 -20.84 -12.09
C GLY A 208 0.85 -19.74 -11.19
N MET A 209 1.64 -18.69 -10.90
CA MET A 209 1.17 -17.48 -10.22
C MET A 209 0.78 -16.39 -11.23
N ARG A 210 0.22 -15.28 -10.73
CA ARG A 210 -0.07 -14.08 -11.53
C ARG A 210 1.19 -13.34 -12.01
N GLN A 211 2.37 -13.65 -11.46
CA GLN A 211 3.66 -13.08 -11.86
C GLN A 211 3.63 -11.54 -11.81
N CYS A 212 3.20 -10.99 -10.67
CA CYS A 212 3.12 -9.55 -10.47
C CYS A 212 4.50 -8.88 -10.61
N ASP A 213 5.58 -9.57 -10.28
CA ASP A 213 6.95 -9.12 -10.55
C ASP A 213 7.19 -8.86 -12.05
N GLN A 214 6.72 -9.77 -12.90
CA GLN A 214 6.81 -9.64 -14.36
C GLN A 214 5.81 -8.61 -14.88
N TRP A 215 4.60 -8.58 -14.33
CA TRP A 215 3.58 -7.61 -14.71
C TRP A 215 4.04 -6.18 -14.46
N VAL A 216 4.57 -5.89 -13.27
CA VAL A 216 5.12 -4.57 -12.95
C VAL A 216 6.29 -4.23 -13.86
N GLY A 217 7.20 -5.17 -14.12
CA GLY A 217 8.31 -4.96 -15.06
C GLY A 217 7.84 -4.65 -16.48
N THR A 218 6.78 -5.30 -16.96
CA THR A 218 6.27 -5.12 -18.33
C THR A 218 5.47 -3.83 -18.51
N PHE A 219 4.62 -3.47 -17.55
CA PHE A 219 3.68 -2.35 -17.71
C PHE A 219 4.14 -1.07 -17.03
N MET A 220 4.88 -1.17 -15.92
CA MET A 220 5.21 -0.01 -15.09
C MET A 220 6.66 0.46 -15.26
N GLN A 221 7.59 -0.47 -15.50
CA GLN A 221 9.01 -0.13 -15.65
C GLN A 221 9.31 0.44 -17.05
N ARG A 222 9.98 1.60 -17.10
CA ARG A 222 10.44 2.19 -18.35
C ARG A 222 11.66 1.43 -18.89
N PRO A 223 11.88 1.38 -20.23
CA PRO A 223 12.95 0.56 -20.80
C PRO A 223 14.38 0.91 -20.35
N GLN A 224 14.63 2.14 -19.90
CA GLN A 224 15.95 2.62 -19.46
C GLN A 224 16.03 2.97 -17.97
N GLU A 225 14.97 2.71 -17.20
CA GLU A 225 14.90 3.09 -15.79
C GLU A 225 14.42 1.90 -14.98
N GLU A 226 15.19 1.51 -13.95
CA GLU A 226 14.71 0.55 -12.97
C GLU A 226 13.65 1.21 -12.10
N LEU A 227 12.54 0.52 -11.87
CA LEU A 227 11.51 0.96 -10.93
C LEU A 227 11.86 0.44 -9.54
N PRO A 228 12.13 1.29 -8.54
CA PRO A 228 12.31 0.85 -7.17
C PRO A 228 11.05 0.16 -6.66
N VAL A 229 11.16 -1.10 -6.26
CA VAL A 229 10.06 -1.88 -5.70
C VAL A 229 10.44 -2.35 -4.31
N THR A 230 9.55 -2.13 -3.35
CA THR A 230 9.75 -2.52 -1.96
C THR A 230 8.58 -3.34 -1.45
N ASN A 231 8.84 -4.13 -0.39
CA ASN A 231 7.79 -4.86 0.30
C ASN A 231 8.00 -4.91 1.81
N SER A 232 6.90 -5.09 2.57
CA SER A 232 6.98 -5.27 4.03
C SER A 232 7.21 -6.74 4.40
N VAL A 233 6.58 -7.66 3.68
CA VAL A 233 6.60 -9.10 3.96
C VAL A 233 7.04 -9.86 2.71
N PRO A 234 7.92 -10.87 2.80
CA PRO A 234 8.26 -11.70 1.64
C PRO A 234 7.04 -12.48 1.11
N TYR A 235 7.15 -13.01 -0.11
CA TYR A 235 6.13 -13.90 -0.66
C TYR A 235 6.76 -15.03 -1.49
N GLY A 236 6.90 -16.20 -0.87
CA GLY A 236 7.63 -17.31 -1.47
C GLY A 236 6.90 -18.07 -2.59
N ASP A 237 7.69 -18.76 -3.40
CA ASP A 237 7.22 -19.55 -4.55
C ASP A 237 6.56 -20.89 -4.16
N THR A 238 6.83 -21.40 -2.96
CA THR A 238 6.33 -22.71 -2.52
C THR A 238 5.11 -22.59 -1.59
N PRO A 239 4.18 -23.56 -1.59
CA PRO A 239 3.06 -23.56 -0.65
C PRO A 239 3.49 -23.50 0.82
N ALA A 240 4.61 -24.15 1.15
CA ALA A 240 5.16 -24.14 2.51
C ALA A 240 5.65 -22.75 2.90
N GLN A 241 6.42 -22.08 2.03
CA GLN A 241 6.91 -20.73 2.28
C GLN A 241 5.76 -19.72 2.37
N ARG A 242 4.78 -19.78 1.46
CA ARG A 242 3.60 -18.91 1.52
C ARG A 242 2.83 -19.03 2.83
N ARG A 243 2.74 -20.22 3.41
CA ARG A 243 2.10 -20.40 4.74
C ARG A 243 2.88 -19.70 5.84
N LEU A 244 4.21 -19.71 5.79
CA LEU A 244 5.05 -18.95 6.73
C LEU A 244 4.87 -17.45 6.53
N ASP A 245 4.95 -16.98 5.29
CA ASP A 245 4.81 -15.57 4.96
C ASP A 245 3.40 -15.03 5.28
N ASN A 246 2.35 -15.86 5.13
CA ASN A 246 1.00 -15.54 5.57
C ASN A 246 0.93 -15.27 7.08
N LYS A 247 1.72 -15.98 7.89
CA LYS A 247 1.80 -15.72 9.34
C LYS A 247 2.52 -14.41 9.64
N VAL A 248 3.58 -14.09 8.88
CA VAL A 248 4.28 -12.81 9.01
C VAL A 248 3.36 -11.65 8.59
N HIS A 249 2.62 -11.80 7.50
CA HIS A 249 1.62 -10.81 7.08
C HIS A 249 0.47 -10.69 8.07
N LYS A 250 0.05 -11.79 8.72
CA LYS A 250 -0.89 -11.70 9.85
C LYS A 250 -0.28 -10.89 11.00
N ALA A 251 0.94 -11.18 11.43
CA ALA A 251 1.60 -10.44 12.51
C ALA A 251 1.78 -8.94 12.18
N TYR A 252 2.05 -8.61 10.91
CA TYR A 252 2.03 -7.23 10.42
C TYR A 252 0.67 -6.56 10.61
N ARG A 253 -0.43 -7.23 10.23
CA ARG A 253 -1.78 -6.71 10.39
C ARG A 253 -2.16 -6.60 11.87
N ASP A 254 -1.87 -7.63 12.66
CA ASP A 254 -2.09 -7.64 14.10
C ASP A 254 -1.36 -6.45 14.73
N TRP A 255 -0.08 -6.22 14.40
CA TRP A 255 0.65 -5.02 14.85
C TRP A 255 -0.01 -3.71 14.44
N LEU A 256 -0.47 -3.60 13.18
CA LEU A 256 -1.08 -2.38 12.65
C LEU A 256 -2.42 -2.05 13.33
N PHE A 257 -3.19 -3.09 13.64
CA PHE A 257 -4.43 -3.01 14.40
C PHE A 257 -4.24 -3.29 15.89
N GLY A 258 -2.98 -3.33 16.35
CA GLY A 258 -2.45 -3.80 17.65
C GLY A 258 -3.31 -4.82 18.41
N GLU A 259 -3.48 -5.96 17.77
CA GLU A 259 -3.95 -7.21 18.34
C GLU A 259 -2.79 -8.11 18.80
#